data_AF-A0A8W8N6M4-F1
#
_entry.id   AF-A0A8W8N6M4-F1
#
_cell.length_a   1.000
_cell.length_b   1.000
_cell.length_c   1.000
_cell.angle_alpha   90.00
_cell.angle_beta   90.00
_cell.angle_gamma   90.00
#
_symmetry.space_group_name_H-M   'P 1'
#
loop_
_entity.id
_entity.type
_entity.pdbx_description
1 polymer ?
#
loop_
_entity_poly.entity_id
_entity_poly.type
_entity_poly.pdbx_seq_one_letter_code
_entity_poly.pdbx_strand_id
1 'polypeptide(L)'
;MSFLYASMFAKLYGAVLLFSLLLGASGSDDFITKYEKYNSVCRRMGYQDKRCEEREVIAFHARMSTDQKNIKNRNVVVFGTVTLNTGKAYNPTTSKFTAPSRGHYSFTWTIATYPGAMFNTQLVINGKSVSYNHVNGRVGGNNYEAGSSTVILKMEKNDVVSILSADTGESAQNIAFHARQWTDLKNIKDKTVVVFSDVTLNTRNAYSASTGEFTAPVRGHYTFTLIISTTQGALFSTQLAINGNSVCCNHIKGVFQWKKNYEILSSTGISKMETNDVVTIRLYDTGVFANKMWSSFSGFFVVGEFMFK
;
A
#
# COMPACT_ATOMS: atom_id res chain seq x y z
N MET A 1 -21.91 0.37 27.97
CA MET A 1 -21.90 0.62 29.43
C MET A 1 -22.55 -0.51 30.27
N SER A 2 -23.02 -1.62 29.71
CA SER A 2 -23.77 -2.67 30.45
C SER A 2 -22.94 -3.88 30.92
N PHE A 3 -21.80 -4.21 30.29
CA PHE A 3 -21.00 -5.39 30.67
C PHE A 3 -20.06 -5.17 31.87
N LEU A 4 -19.61 -3.93 32.11
CA LEU A 4 -18.73 -3.60 33.24
C LEU A 4 -19.45 -3.65 34.60
N TYR A 5 -20.75 -3.34 34.62
CA TYR A 5 -21.56 -3.39 35.86
C TYR A 5 -21.82 -4.82 36.34
N ALA A 6 -22.09 -5.77 35.45
CA ALA A 6 -22.31 -7.18 35.82
C ALA A 6 -21.04 -7.84 36.40
N SER A 7 -19.86 -7.49 35.86
CA SER A 7 -18.56 -7.99 36.33
C SER A 7 -18.21 -7.45 37.73
N MET A 8 -18.52 -6.18 38.03
CA MET A 8 -18.27 -5.61 39.35
C MET A 8 -19.19 -6.20 40.42
N PHE A 9 -20.48 -6.37 40.11
CA PHE A 9 -21.44 -6.98 41.03
C PHE A 9 -21.11 -8.44 41.35
N ALA A 10 -20.67 -9.24 40.36
CA ALA A 10 -20.25 -10.62 40.57
C ALA A 10 -18.99 -10.72 41.45
N LYS A 11 -18.03 -9.80 41.28
CA LYS A 11 -16.82 -9.75 42.11
C LYS A 11 -17.11 -9.29 43.55
N LEU A 12 -18.01 -8.33 43.75
CA LEU A 12 -18.41 -7.87 45.08
C LEU A 12 -19.17 -8.96 45.85
N TYR A 13 -20.13 -9.64 45.21
CA TYR A 13 -20.84 -10.76 45.83
C TYR A 13 -19.93 -11.96 46.09
N GLY A 14 -19.02 -12.27 45.17
CA GLY A 14 -18.02 -13.33 45.37
C GLY A 14 -17.11 -13.06 46.57
N ALA A 15 -16.68 -11.82 46.78
CA ALA A 15 -15.86 -11.42 47.93
C ALA A 15 -16.64 -11.45 49.26
N VAL A 16 -17.91 -11.01 49.27
CA VAL A 16 -18.78 -11.08 50.46
C VAL A 16 -19.11 -12.53 50.83
N LEU A 17 -19.33 -13.41 49.85
CA LEU A 17 -19.50 -14.85 50.06
C LEU A 17 -18.23 -15.51 50.61
N LEU A 18 -17.05 -15.12 50.13
CA LEU A 18 -15.76 -15.62 50.64
C LEU A 18 -15.51 -15.19 52.11
N PHE A 19 -15.85 -13.94 52.45
CA PHE A 19 -15.78 -13.44 53.83
C PHE A 19 -16.78 -14.14 54.76
N SER A 20 -17.98 -14.47 54.24
CA SER A 20 -19.01 -15.21 54.98
C SER A 20 -18.69 -16.70 55.15
N LEU A 21 -17.81 -17.26 54.31
CA LEU A 21 -17.26 -18.61 54.42
C LEU A 21 -16.17 -18.70 55.50
N LEU A 22 -15.36 -17.65 55.66
CA LEU A 22 -14.28 -17.60 56.65
C LEU A 22 -14.78 -17.38 58.10
N LEU A 23 -15.90 -16.67 58.27
CA LEU A 23 -16.44 -16.34 59.60
C LEU A 23 -17.37 -17.41 60.21
N GLY A 24 -17.68 -18.49 59.49
CA GLY A 24 -18.71 -19.45 59.92
C GLY A 24 -18.42 -20.93 59.71
N ALA A 25 -17.23 -21.33 59.25
CA ALA A 25 -16.91 -22.73 59.00
C ALA A 25 -16.36 -23.41 60.28
N SER A 26 -17.18 -24.18 60.97
CA SER A 26 -16.72 -25.13 61.99
C SER A 26 -16.61 -26.53 61.36
N GLY A 27 -15.46 -26.81 60.75
CA GLY A 27 -15.13 -28.15 60.22
C GLY A 27 -15.31 -28.33 58.70
N SER A 28 -14.62 -29.35 58.14
CA SER A 28 -14.57 -29.63 56.69
C SER A 28 -15.93 -30.00 56.10
N ASP A 29 -16.79 -30.66 56.87
CA ASP A 29 -18.07 -31.19 56.38
C ASP A 29 -19.10 -30.08 56.14
N ASP A 30 -19.07 -29.02 56.96
CA ASP A 30 -19.89 -27.81 56.77
C ASP A 30 -19.50 -27.07 55.49
N PHE A 31 -18.19 -26.98 55.22
CA PHE A 31 -17.67 -26.36 54.00
C PHE A 31 -18.10 -27.14 52.73
N ILE A 32 -17.97 -28.47 52.73
CA ILE A 32 -18.34 -29.30 51.57
C ILE A 32 -19.85 -29.21 51.31
N THR A 33 -20.68 -29.35 52.34
CA THR A 33 -22.15 -29.28 52.21
C THR A 33 -22.60 -27.93 51.67
N LYS A 34 -21.97 -26.85 52.15
CA LYS A 34 -22.26 -25.48 51.72
C LYS A 34 -21.77 -25.23 50.28
N TYR A 35 -20.61 -25.76 49.91
CA TYR A 35 -20.08 -25.72 48.55
C TYR A 35 -21.00 -26.43 47.54
N GLU A 36 -21.45 -27.65 47.84
CA GLU A 36 -22.36 -28.40 46.97
C GLU A 36 -23.68 -27.66 46.74
N LYS A 37 -24.26 -27.11 47.83
CA LYS A 37 -25.46 -26.28 47.75
C LYS A 37 -25.26 -25.10 46.80
N TYR A 38 -24.18 -24.34 46.92
CA TYR A 38 -23.93 -23.19 46.04
C TYR A 38 -23.60 -23.59 44.61
N ASN A 39 -22.83 -24.67 44.40
CA ASN A 39 -22.54 -25.20 43.07
C ASN A 39 -23.83 -25.62 42.33
N SER A 40 -24.79 -26.22 43.06
CA SER A 40 -26.10 -26.56 42.51
C SER A 40 -26.91 -25.34 42.07
N VAL A 41 -26.84 -24.24 42.84
CA VAL A 41 -27.52 -22.97 42.52
C VAL A 41 -26.89 -22.33 41.28
N CYS A 42 -25.56 -22.26 41.21
CA CYS A 42 -24.86 -21.74 40.03
C CYS A 42 -25.25 -22.50 38.75
N ARG A 43 -25.28 -23.84 38.80
CA ARG A 43 -25.70 -24.67 37.65
C ARG A 43 -27.15 -24.42 37.26
N ARG A 44 -28.07 -24.27 38.22
CA ARG A 44 -29.50 -23.93 37.96
C ARG A 44 -29.68 -22.55 37.35
N MET A 45 -28.81 -21.59 37.69
CA MET A 45 -28.79 -20.25 37.10
C MET A 45 -28.14 -20.21 35.70
N GLY A 46 -27.80 -21.38 35.13
CA GLY A 46 -27.20 -21.48 33.80
C GLY A 46 -25.70 -21.25 33.76
N TYR A 47 -25.03 -21.19 34.92
CA TYR A 47 -23.57 -21.13 34.96
C TYR A 47 -23.00 -22.47 34.48
N GLN A 48 -22.42 -22.45 33.28
CA GLN A 48 -21.64 -23.57 32.76
C GLN A 48 -20.20 -23.40 33.19
N ASP A 49 -19.62 -24.48 33.72
CA ASP A 49 -18.19 -24.60 33.90
C ASP A 49 -17.54 -24.69 32.51
N LYS A 50 -17.37 -23.54 31.86
CA LYS A 50 -16.61 -23.43 30.62
C LYS A 50 -15.14 -23.63 30.99
N ARG A 51 -14.75 -24.88 31.16
CA ARG A 51 -13.35 -25.26 31.04
C ARG A 51 -12.90 -24.72 29.68
N CYS A 52 -11.88 -23.87 29.68
CA CYS A 52 -11.24 -23.47 28.44
C CYS A 52 -10.76 -24.75 27.77
N GLU A 53 -11.49 -25.24 26.76
CA GLU A 53 -10.97 -26.31 25.93
C GLU A 53 -9.63 -25.81 25.37
N GLU A 54 -8.57 -26.57 25.61
CA GLU A 54 -7.29 -26.31 24.98
C GLU A 54 -7.51 -26.34 23.47
N ARG A 55 -7.56 -25.16 22.87
CA ARG A 55 -7.67 -25.06 21.42
C ARG A 55 -6.34 -25.51 20.84
N GLU A 56 -6.43 -26.36 19.82
CA GLU A 56 -5.27 -26.82 19.09
C GLU A 56 -4.43 -25.61 18.64
N VAL A 57 -3.17 -25.58 19.04
CA VAL A 57 -2.23 -24.52 18.68
C VAL A 57 -1.82 -24.73 17.23
N ILE A 58 -2.12 -23.76 16.36
CA ILE A 58 -1.75 -23.80 14.96
C ILE A 58 -0.49 -22.96 14.79
N ALA A 59 0.64 -23.62 14.50
CA ALA A 59 1.92 -22.95 14.33
C ALA A 59 2.82 -23.76 13.41
N PHE A 60 3.58 -23.07 12.57
CA PHE A 60 4.62 -23.72 11.78
C PHE A 60 5.86 -22.84 11.70
N HIS A 61 6.99 -23.49 11.47
CA HIS A 61 8.24 -22.84 11.12
C HIS A 61 8.96 -23.72 10.10
N ALA A 62 9.36 -23.11 8.99
CA ALA A 62 10.05 -23.77 7.91
C ALA A 62 11.17 -22.87 7.37
N ARG A 63 12.26 -23.49 6.92
CA ARG A 63 13.40 -22.84 6.29
C ARG A 63 13.68 -23.46 4.92
N MET A 64 14.44 -22.75 4.10
CA MET A 64 14.92 -23.31 2.83
C MET A 64 15.76 -24.57 3.09
N SER A 65 15.60 -25.57 2.23
CA SER A 65 16.38 -26.81 2.27
C SER A 65 17.74 -26.65 1.58
N THR A 66 17.79 -25.87 0.51
CA THR A 66 18.99 -25.53 -0.25
C THR A 66 18.84 -24.11 -0.82
N ASP A 67 19.94 -23.52 -1.26
CA ASP A 67 19.88 -22.27 -2.01
C ASP A 67 19.02 -22.43 -3.26
N GLN A 68 18.19 -21.43 -3.52
CA GLN A 68 17.35 -21.38 -4.71
C GLN A 68 17.83 -20.25 -5.62
N LYS A 69 17.88 -20.53 -6.91
CA LYS A 69 18.36 -19.61 -7.95
C LYS A 69 17.39 -19.64 -9.11
N ASN A 70 17.27 -18.52 -9.82
CA ASN A 70 16.46 -18.42 -11.04
C ASN A 70 14.99 -18.86 -10.86
N ILE A 71 14.40 -18.58 -9.68
CA ILE A 71 12.96 -18.80 -9.45
C ILE A 71 12.19 -17.88 -10.40
N LYS A 72 11.46 -18.46 -11.36
CA LYS A 72 10.64 -17.68 -12.30
C LYS A 72 9.62 -16.81 -11.56
N ASN A 73 9.24 -15.68 -12.14
CA ASN A 73 8.22 -14.80 -11.58
C ASN A 73 6.95 -15.54 -11.19
N ARG A 74 6.36 -15.18 -10.04
CA ARG A 74 5.13 -15.77 -9.49
C ARG A 74 5.21 -17.27 -9.22
N ASN A 75 6.41 -17.87 -9.19
CA ASN A 75 6.58 -19.23 -8.71
C ASN A 75 6.72 -19.24 -7.19
N VAL A 76 6.30 -20.35 -6.57
CA VAL A 76 6.41 -20.54 -5.12
C VAL A 76 7.89 -20.60 -4.71
N VAL A 77 8.23 -19.86 -3.66
CA VAL A 77 9.51 -19.97 -2.95
C VAL A 77 9.38 -21.11 -1.94
N VAL A 78 10.17 -22.17 -2.09
CA VAL A 78 9.98 -23.40 -1.32
C VAL A 78 10.84 -23.41 -0.05
N PHE A 79 10.18 -23.43 1.11
CA PHE A 79 10.79 -23.64 2.43
C PHE A 79 10.56 -25.11 2.85
N GLY A 80 11.39 -26.01 2.32
CA GLY A 80 11.17 -27.45 2.44
C GLY A 80 11.53 -28.08 3.79
N THR A 81 12.34 -27.40 4.62
CA THR A 81 12.82 -27.95 5.90
C THR A 81 11.96 -27.42 7.04
N VAL A 82 11.11 -28.26 7.62
CA VAL A 82 10.16 -27.90 8.68
C VAL A 82 10.73 -28.23 10.06
N THR A 83 10.70 -27.27 10.99
CA THR A 83 11.10 -27.47 12.39
C THR A 83 9.93 -27.43 13.36
N LEU A 84 8.78 -26.89 12.95
CA LEU A 84 7.52 -26.88 13.70
C LEU A 84 6.35 -26.96 12.72
N ASN A 85 5.33 -27.75 13.02
CA ASN A 85 4.08 -27.81 12.21
C ASN A 85 2.90 -28.32 13.04
N THR A 86 2.65 -27.70 14.18
CA THR A 86 1.50 -27.98 15.05
C THR A 86 0.21 -27.59 14.32
N GLY A 87 -0.79 -28.47 14.34
CA GLY A 87 -1.99 -28.36 13.51
C GLY A 87 -1.81 -28.84 12.05
N LYS A 88 -0.60 -29.27 11.66
CA LYS A 88 -0.26 -29.87 10.35
C LYS A 88 -0.78 -29.08 9.14
N ALA A 89 -0.86 -27.76 9.28
CA ALA A 89 -1.44 -26.86 8.29
C ALA A 89 -0.47 -26.44 7.18
N TYR A 90 0.84 -26.65 7.37
CA TYR A 90 1.87 -26.36 6.38
C TYR A 90 2.32 -27.62 5.60
N ASN A 91 2.36 -27.54 4.28
CA ASN A 91 2.89 -28.59 3.40
C ASN A 91 4.32 -28.22 2.92
N PRO A 92 5.37 -28.97 3.32
CA PRO A 92 6.76 -28.66 2.96
C PRO A 92 7.08 -28.85 1.47
N THR A 93 6.38 -29.75 0.79
CA THR A 93 6.61 -30.02 -0.63
C THR A 93 6.08 -28.89 -1.51
N THR A 94 4.93 -28.31 -1.13
CA THR A 94 4.31 -27.22 -1.90
C THR A 94 4.58 -25.84 -1.33
N SER A 95 5.15 -25.74 -0.12
CA SER A 95 5.28 -24.52 0.69
C SER A 95 4.00 -23.71 0.83
N LYS A 96 2.90 -24.42 1.05
CA LYS A 96 1.57 -23.85 1.24
C LYS A 96 1.11 -24.05 2.68
N PHE A 97 0.61 -23.00 3.29
CA PHE A 97 -0.15 -23.09 4.53
C PHE A 97 -1.64 -23.04 4.20
N THR A 98 -2.45 -23.93 4.76
CA THR A 98 -3.91 -23.92 4.63
C THR A 98 -4.54 -23.68 5.98
N ALA A 99 -5.29 -22.59 6.15
CA ALA A 99 -5.90 -22.26 7.44
C ALA A 99 -6.90 -23.34 7.88
N PRO A 100 -6.67 -24.05 8.99
CA PRO A 100 -7.57 -25.12 9.43
C PRO A 100 -8.86 -24.58 10.06
N SER A 101 -8.87 -23.32 10.49
CA SER A 101 -10.03 -22.65 11.08
C SER A 101 -10.01 -21.15 10.80
N ARG A 102 -11.16 -20.49 11.00
CA ARG A 102 -11.27 -19.03 10.95
C ARG A 102 -10.58 -18.41 12.16
N GLY A 103 -9.69 -17.44 11.94
CA GLY A 103 -8.94 -16.82 13.02
C GLY A 103 -8.02 -15.70 12.55
N HIS A 104 -7.33 -15.07 13.50
CA HIS A 104 -6.22 -14.18 13.19
C HIS A 104 -4.94 -15.00 13.09
N TYR A 105 -4.20 -14.80 12.01
CA TYR A 105 -2.93 -15.45 11.75
C TYR A 105 -1.84 -14.40 11.61
N SER A 106 -0.63 -14.75 12.04
CA SER A 106 0.57 -13.95 11.85
C SER A 106 1.54 -14.74 10.97
N PHE A 107 1.98 -14.14 9.87
CA PHE A 107 3.01 -14.71 9.01
C PHE A 107 4.17 -13.74 8.94
N THR A 108 5.36 -14.24 9.25
CA THR A 108 6.62 -13.56 9.02
C THR A 108 7.42 -14.40 8.05
N TRP A 109 8.05 -13.77 7.07
CA TRP A 109 9.01 -14.44 6.21
C TRP A 109 10.24 -13.55 6.03
N THR A 110 11.39 -14.21 5.93
CA THR A 110 12.69 -13.56 5.77
C THR A 110 13.37 -14.14 4.55
N ILE A 111 13.92 -13.27 3.73
CA ILE A 111 14.72 -13.60 2.55
C ILE A 111 16.12 -13.08 2.80
N ALA A 112 17.12 -13.92 2.54
CA ALA A 112 18.52 -13.53 2.48
C ALA A 112 19.02 -13.74 1.04
N THR A 113 19.87 -12.84 0.57
CA THR A 113 20.44 -12.85 -0.77
C THR A 113 21.96 -12.86 -0.70
N TYR A 114 22.58 -13.53 -1.68
CA TYR A 114 24.01 -13.44 -1.90
C TYR A 114 24.41 -12.03 -2.37
N PRO A 115 25.68 -11.64 -2.17
CA PRO A 115 26.28 -10.48 -2.81
C PRO A 115 25.91 -10.32 -4.28
N GLY A 116 25.43 -9.14 -4.68
CA GLY A 116 25.06 -8.83 -6.05
C GLY A 116 23.71 -9.42 -6.52
N ALA A 117 23.02 -10.17 -5.67
CA ALA A 117 21.68 -10.66 -5.96
C ALA A 117 20.60 -9.68 -5.45
N MET A 118 19.49 -9.63 -6.16
CA MET A 118 18.27 -8.98 -5.73
C MET A 118 17.16 -10.01 -5.82
N PHE A 119 16.33 -10.10 -4.78
CA PHE A 119 15.21 -11.02 -4.77
C PHE A 119 14.03 -10.38 -4.07
N ASN A 120 12.89 -10.41 -4.74
CA ASN A 120 11.65 -9.93 -4.16
C ASN A 120 10.67 -11.07 -4.04
N THR A 121 9.85 -10.96 -3.02
CA THR A 121 8.80 -11.93 -2.75
C THR A 121 7.52 -11.22 -2.39
N GLN A 122 6.43 -11.95 -2.54
CA GLN A 122 5.11 -11.52 -2.15
C GLN A 122 4.41 -12.65 -1.39
N LEU A 123 3.73 -12.29 -0.31
CA LEU A 123 2.79 -13.17 0.34
C LEU A 123 1.45 -13.07 -0.39
N VAL A 124 0.94 -14.21 -0.86
CA VAL A 124 -0.37 -14.33 -1.51
C VAL A 124 -1.31 -15.16 -0.65
N ILE A 125 -2.58 -14.75 -0.62
CA ILE A 125 -3.69 -15.51 -0.06
C ILE A 125 -4.68 -15.82 -1.19
N ASN A 126 -4.94 -17.10 -1.44
CA ASN A 126 -5.81 -17.57 -2.53
C ASN A 126 -5.48 -16.92 -3.89
N GLY A 127 -4.19 -16.73 -4.17
CA GLY A 127 -3.69 -16.12 -5.42
C GLY A 127 -3.65 -14.58 -5.42
N LYS A 128 -4.17 -13.91 -4.38
CA LYS A 128 -4.13 -12.44 -4.24
C LYS A 128 -2.97 -12.00 -3.37
N SER A 129 -2.13 -11.11 -3.89
CA SER A 129 -1.01 -10.53 -3.15
C SER A 129 -1.49 -9.63 -2.01
N VAL A 130 -0.90 -9.81 -0.84
CA VAL A 130 -1.27 -9.11 0.39
C VAL A 130 -0.11 -8.25 0.91
N SER A 131 1.13 -8.73 0.78
CA SER A 131 2.31 -8.02 1.24
C SER A 131 3.54 -8.41 0.42
N TYR A 132 4.57 -7.57 0.45
CA TYR A 132 5.77 -7.68 -0.36
C TYR A 132 7.02 -7.60 0.51
N ASN A 133 8.11 -8.18 0.03
CA ASN A 133 9.43 -8.08 0.63
C ASN A 133 10.46 -7.85 -0.49
N HIS A 134 11.31 -6.85 -0.32
CA HIS A 134 12.33 -6.44 -1.28
C HIS A 134 13.70 -6.56 -0.62
N VAL A 135 14.59 -7.33 -1.23
CA VAL A 135 15.98 -7.50 -0.74
C VAL A 135 16.92 -7.23 -1.90
N ASN A 136 17.83 -6.26 -1.72
CA ASN A 136 18.70 -5.77 -2.77
C ASN A 136 20.18 -5.75 -2.33
N GLY A 137 20.87 -6.87 -2.53
CA GLY A 137 22.31 -7.00 -2.34
C GLY A 137 23.18 -6.42 -3.46
N ARG A 138 22.60 -5.65 -4.41
CA ARG A 138 23.36 -4.99 -5.50
C ARG A 138 23.92 -3.63 -5.10
N VAL A 139 23.34 -2.98 -4.08
CA VAL A 139 23.73 -1.64 -3.65
C VAL A 139 24.68 -1.75 -2.46
N GLY A 140 25.80 -1.03 -2.48
CA GLY A 140 26.68 -0.90 -1.30
C GLY A 140 27.84 -1.89 -1.17
N GLY A 141 28.17 -2.65 -2.21
CA GLY A 141 29.47 -3.36 -2.31
C GLY A 141 29.48 -4.84 -1.91
N ASN A 142 28.82 -5.69 -2.69
CA ASN A 142 28.90 -7.16 -2.57
C ASN A 142 28.60 -7.70 -1.15
N ASN A 143 27.58 -7.17 -0.48
CA ASN A 143 27.16 -7.64 0.84
C ASN A 143 26.04 -8.67 0.76
N TYR A 144 25.99 -9.55 1.75
CA TYR A 144 24.80 -10.36 2.02
C TYR A 144 23.71 -9.45 2.58
N GLU A 145 22.56 -9.41 1.92
CA GLU A 145 21.43 -8.62 2.37
C GLU A 145 20.28 -9.53 2.78
N ALA A 146 19.57 -9.13 3.84
CA ALA A 146 18.38 -9.81 4.30
C ALA A 146 17.25 -8.81 4.54
N GLY A 147 16.03 -9.23 4.19
CA GLY A 147 14.83 -8.48 4.47
C GLY A 147 13.75 -9.38 5.03
N SER A 148 12.93 -8.82 5.91
CA SER A 148 11.80 -9.51 6.51
C SER A 148 10.53 -8.70 6.32
N SER A 149 9.42 -9.39 6.17
CA SER A 149 8.08 -8.78 6.19
C SER A 149 7.16 -9.62 7.06
N THR A 150 6.21 -8.93 7.71
CA THR A 150 5.22 -9.54 8.59
C THR A 150 3.82 -9.09 8.19
N VAL A 151 2.86 -10.00 8.23
CA VAL A 151 1.44 -9.69 8.07
C VAL A 151 0.64 -10.35 9.19
N ILE A 152 -0.29 -9.58 9.77
CA ILE A 152 -1.29 -10.08 10.72
C ILE A 152 -2.65 -9.78 10.10
N LEU A 153 -3.46 -10.81 9.88
CA LEU A 153 -4.77 -10.66 9.28
C LEU A 153 -5.71 -11.77 9.73
N LYS A 154 -6.99 -11.55 9.45
CA LYS A 154 -8.02 -12.56 9.66
C LYS A 154 -8.15 -13.43 8.41
N MET A 155 -8.07 -14.75 8.58
CA MET A 155 -8.30 -15.73 7.53
C MET A 155 -9.56 -16.53 7.81
N GLU A 156 -10.17 -17.02 6.74
CA GLU A 156 -11.23 -18.00 6.78
C GLU A 156 -10.67 -19.42 6.65
N LYS A 157 -11.45 -20.42 7.07
CA LYS A 157 -11.05 -21.82 6.93
C LYS A 157 -10.80 -22.14 5.44
N ASN A 158 -9.72 -22.88 5.17
CA ASN A 158 -9.23 -23.27 3.84
C ASN A 158 -8.57 -22.16 3.02
N ASP A 159 -8.40 -20.95 3.56
CA ASP A 159 -7.54 -19.95 2.91
C ASP A 159 -6.11 -20.48 2.79
N VAL A 160 -5.52 -20.33 1.61
CA VAL A 160 -4.19 -20.84 1.27
C VAL A 160 -3.20 -19.69 1.17
N VAL A 161 -2.15 -19.75 1.98
CA VAL A 161 -1.02 -18.81 1.97
C VAL A 161 0.16 -19.42 1.23
N SER A 162 0.82 -18.61 0.40
CA SER A 162 2.09 -18.96 -0.24
C SER A 162 3.00 -17.74 -0.34
N ILE A 163 4.31 -17.97 -0.36
CA ILE A 163 5.29 -16.95 -0.74
C ILE A 163 5.65 -17.20 -2.20
N LEU A 164 5.42 -16.21 -3.06
CA LEU A 164 5.83 -16.27 -4.45
C LEU A 164 7.03 -15.36 -4.67
N SER A 165 7.90 -15.71 -5.62
CA SER A 165 8.80 -14.74 -6.20
C SER A 165 7.98 -13.61 -6.83
N ALA A 166 8.51 -12.41 -6.71
CA ALA A 166 8.03 -11.26 -7.44
C ALA A 166 9.19 -10.76 -8.27
N ASP A 167 9.07 -10.87 -9.59
CA ASP A 167 9.88 -9.99 -10.42
C ASP A 167 9.45 -8.58 -10.06
N THR A 168 10.37 -7.80 -9.51
CA THR A 168 10.36 -6.39 -9.85
C THR A 168 10.76 -6.35 -11.31
N GLY A 169 9.81 -6.61 -12.22
CA GLY A 169 9.69 -5.64 -13.29
C GLY A 169 9.53 -4.33 -12.53
N GLU A 170 10.55 -3.49 -12.55
CA GLU A 170 10.63 -2.23 -11.79
C GLU A 170 9.23 -1.66 -11.56
N SER A 171 8.70 -1.75 -10.34
CA SER A 171 7.36 -1.24 -10.07
C SER A 171 7.34 -0.53 -8.72
N ALA A 172 8.36 0.29 -8.49
CA ALA A 172 7.99 1.68 -8.45
C ALA A 172 7.65 2.01 -9.91
N GLN A 173 6.38 2.18 -10.26
CA GLN A 173 6.04 2.78 -11.53
C GLN A 173 6.46 4.23 -11.43
N ASN A 174 7.78 4.47 -11.47
CA ASN A 174 8.39 5.77 -11.56
C ASN A 174 8.11 6.21 -12.99
N ILE A 175 6.87 6.59 -13.25
CA ILE A 175 6.46 7.31 -14.44
C ILE A 175 6.43 8.75 -13.97
N ALA A 176 7.45 9.49 -14.36
CA ALA A 176 7.59 10.87 -14.02
C ALA A 176 8.28 11.59 -15.17
N PHE A 177 7.84 12.80 -15.45
CA PHE A 177 8.54 13.68 -16.34
C PHE A 177 8.57 15.08 -15.78
N HIS A 178 9.60 15.82 -16.15
CA HIS A 178 9.69 17.26 -15.96
C HIS A 178 10.33 17.84 -17.21
N ALA A 179 9.59 18.74 -17.86
CA ALA A 179 10.03 19.42 -19.05
C ALA A 179 9.85 20.93 -18.87
N ARG A 180 10.80 21.70 -19.40
CA ARG A 180 10.82 23.16 -19.37
C ARG A 180 10.67 23.71 -20.77
N GLN A 181 10.25 24.97 -20.82
CA GLN A 181 10.21 25.73 -22.05
C GLN A 181 11.63 26.15 -22.46
N TRP A 182 12.09 25.70 -23.64
CA TRP A 182 13.45 25.99 -24.15
C TRP A 182 13.55 27.36 -24.84
N THR A 183 12.47 27.80 -25.48
CA THR A 183 12.40 29.06 -26.23
C THR A 183 11.13 29.81 -25.89
N ASP A 184 11.20 31.14 -25.92
CA ASP A 184 10.01 31.96 -25.70
C ASP A 184 8.90 31.59 -26.68
N LEU A 185 7.71 31.35 -26.14
CA LEU A 185 6.52 31.10 -26.93
C LEU A 185 5.93 32.43 -27.41
N LYS A 186 5.88 32.62 -28.73
CA LYS A 186 5.34 33.83 -29.37
C LYS A 186 4.31 33.46 -30.44
N ASN A 187 3.23 34.24 -30.55
CA ASN A 187 2.22 34.15 -31.60
C ASN A 187 1.63 32.75 -31.80
N ILE A 188 1.36 32.05 -30.69
CA ILE A 188 0.77 30.72 -30.74
C ILE A 188 -0.68 30.82 -31.20
N LYS A 189 -1.06 29.99 -32.17
CA LYS A 189 -2.43 29.90 -32.67
C LYS A 189 -3.33 29.29 -31.59
N ASP A 190 -4.60 29.69 -31.59
CA ASP A 190 -5.62 29.10 -30.70
C ASP A 190 -5.59 27.56 -30.79
N LYS A 191 -5.75 26.90 -29.64
CA LYS A 191 -5.75 25.43 -29.44
C LYS A 191 -4.46 24.70 -29.79
N THR A 192 -3.37 25.41 -30.08
CA THR A 192 -2.08 24.75 -30.32
C THR A 192 -1.57 24.08 -29.05
N VAL A 193 -1.02 22.87 -29.20
CA VAL A 193 -0.35 22.15 -28.11
C VAL A 193 0.97 22.83 -27.79
N VAL A 194 1.19 23.10 -26.50
CA VAL A 194 2.44 23.66 -26.00
C VAL A 194 3.46 22.56 -25.83
N VAL A 195 4.59 22.70 -26.51
CA VAL A 195 5.69 21.75 -26.45
C VAL A 195 6.80 22.28 -25.52
N PHE A 196 6.92 21.67 -24.34
CA PHE A 196 8.05 21.88 -23.43
C PHE A 196 9.18 20.97 -23.87
N SER A 197 10.12 21.50 -24.66
CA SER A 197 11.13 20.68 -25.36
C SER A 197 12.41 20.41 -24.55
N ASP A 198 12.64 21.12 -23.45
CA ASP A 198 13.82 20.92 -22.58
C ASP A 198 13.49 19.94 -21.45
N VAL A 199 13.70 18.66 -21.72
CA VAL A 199 13.34 17.57 -20.80
C VAL A 199 14.48 17.31 -19.81
N THR A 200 14.21 17.48 -18.51
CA THR A 200 15.19 17.24 -17.44
C THR A 200 14.97 15.89 -16.72
N LEU A 201 13.76 15.32 -16.84
CA LEU A 201 13.39 14.01 -16.32
C LEU A 201 12.31 13.41 -17.23
N ASN A 202 12.42 12.14 -17.59
CA ASN A 202 11.39 11.44 -18.37
C ASN A 202 11.51 9.92 -18.19
N THR A 203 11.21 9.45 -16.98
CA THR A 203 11.27 8.03 -16.70
C THR A 203 10.19 7.29 -17.48
N ARG A 204 10.59 6.20 -18.15
CA ARG A 204 9.76 5.42 -19.10
C ARG A 204 9.34 6.15 -20.37
N ASN A 205 9.93 7.31 -20.68
CA ASN A 205 9.71 8.03 -21.94
C ASN A 205 8.24 8.29 -22.27
N ALA A 206 7.41 8.53 -21.24
CA ALA A 206 5.97 8.72 -21.39
C ALA A 206 5.61 10.12 -21.91
N TYR A 207 6.52 11.09 -21.81
CA TYR A 207 6.38 12.43 -22.38
C TYR A 207 7.20 12.57 -23.68
N SER A 208 6.60 13.17 -24.71
CA SER A 208 7.21 13.42 -26.02
C SER A 208 7.61 14.89 -26.16
N ALA A 209 8.91 15.16 -26.23
CA ALA A 209 9.45 16.51 -26.40
C ALA A 209 9.24 17.10 -27.80
N SER A 210 8.82 16.29 -28.78
CA SER A 210 8.49 16.74 -30.13
C SER A 210 7.01 17.07 -30.31
N THR A 211 6.13 16.45 -29.53
CA THR A 211 4.66 16.66 -29.64
C THR A 211 4.05 17.40 -28.46
N GLY A 212 4.73 17.46 -27.30
CA GLY A 212 4.20 18.05 -26.08
C GLY A 212 3.19 17.16 -25.35
N GLU A 213 3.11 15.89 -25.74
CA GLU A 213 2.13 14.93 -25.23
C GLU A 213 2.74 14.06 -24.14
N PHE A 214 2.01 13.85 -23.05
CA PHE A 214 2.23 12.75 -22.13
C PHE A 214 1.21 11.64 -22.41
N THR A 215 1.67 10.41 -22.64
CA THR A 215 0.80 9.24 -22.83
C THR A 215 0.87 8.34 -21.61
N ALA A 216 -0.25 8.12 -20.93
CA ALA A 216 -0.31 7.28 -19.73
C ALA A 216 0.07 5.82 -20.07
N PRO A 217 1.21 5.30 -19.59
CA PRO A 217 1.66 3.96 -19.94
C PRO A 217 0.89 2.87 -19.18
N VAL A 218 0.17 3.24 -18.11
CA VAL A 218 -0.70 2.33 -17.35
C VAL A 218 -1.96 3.05 -16.87
N ARG A 219 -2.96 2.28 -16.42
CA ARG A 219 -4.10 2.83 -15.67
C ARG A 219 -3.66 3.22 -14.25
N GLY A 220 -4.06 4.41 -13.81
CA GLY A 220 -3.87 4.82 -12.42
C GLY A 220 -4.15 6.31 -12.19
N HIS A 221 -3.75 6.79 -11.02
CA HIS A 221 -3.82 8.20 -10.67
C HIS A 221 -2.48 8.86 -10.97
N TYR A 222 -2.55 9.97 -11.69
CA TYR A 222 -1.42 10.82 -12.01
C TYR A 222 -1.67 12.20 -11.43
N THR A 223 -0.60 12.90 -11.08
CA THR A 223 -0.67 14.33 -10.83
C THR A 223 0.14 15.06 -11.87
N PHE A 224 -0.36 16.22 -12.26
CA PHE A 224 0.29 17.10 -13.23
C PHE A 224 0.41 18.48 -12.62
N THR A 225 1.58 19.08 -12.78
CA THR A 225 1.85 20.44 -12.36
C THR A 225 2.28 21.26 -13.57
N LEU A 226 1.59 22.38 -13.76
CA LEU A 226 1.88 23.37 -14.78
C LEU A 226 2.34 24.65 -14.10
N ILE A 227 3.53 25.12 -14.46
CA ILE A 227 4.06 26.42 -14.06
C ILE A 227 4.28 27.24 -15.32
N ILE A 228 3.73 28.44 -15.33
CA ILE A 228 3.87 29.36 -16.47
C ILE A 228 4.27 30.73 -15.93
N SER A 229 5.28 31.32 -16.53
CA SER A 229 5.65 32.71 -16.29
C SER A 229 5.32 33.58 -17.50
N THR A 230 4.60 34.68 -17.29
CA THR A 230 4.25 35.66 -18.34
C THR A 230 4.81 37.04 -18.03
N THR A 231 4.93 37.90 -19.05
CA THR A 231 5.41 39.29 -18.94
C THR A 231 4.28 40.30 -18.98
N GLN A 232 4.60 41.52 -18.55
CA GLN A 232 3.79 42.72 -18.74
C GLN A 232 3.07 42.79 -20.09
N GLY A 233 1.75 43.06 -20.04
CA GLY A 233 0.90 43.27 -21.22
C GLY A 233 0.43 42.00 -21.93
N ALA A 234 0.93 40.82 -21.51
CA ALA A 234 0.53 39.55 -22.07
C ALA A 234 -0.63 38.92 -21.29
N LEU A 235 -1.55 38.30 -22.02
CA LEU A 235 -2.65 37.50 -21.50
C LEU A 235 -2.46 36.06 -21.95
N PHE A 236 -2.61 35.12 -21.03
CA PHE A 236 -2.30 33.73 -21.26
C PHE A 236 -3.35 32.83 -20.61
N SER A 237 -4.14 32.15 -21.43
CA SER A 237 -5.08 31.14 -20.96
C SER A 237 -4.60 29.75 -21.38
N THR A 238 -4.52 28.81 -20.45
CA THR A 238 -4.15 27.42 -20.76
C THR A 238 -5.23 26.46 -20.37
N GLN A 239 -5.27 25.34 -21.06
CA GLN A 239 -6.07 24.18 -20.68
C GLN A 239 -5.19 22.96 -20.59
N LEU A 240 -5.27 22.25 -19.46
CA LEU A 240 -4.85 20.86 -19.41
C LEU A 240 -5.99 20.03 -20.00
N ALA A 241 -5.70 19.30 -21.06
CA ALA A 241 -6.67 18.46 -21.75
C ALA A 241 -6.25 16.99 -21.68
N ILE A 242 -7.20 16.12 -21.34
CA ILE A 242 -7.06 14.66 -21.39
C ILE A 242 -7.89 14.15 -22.56
N ASN A 243 -7.25 13.44 -23.49
CA ASN A 243 -7.85 12.98 -24.76
C ASN A 243 -8.58 14.10 -25.51
N GLY A 244 -8.04 15.31 -25.41
CA GLY A 244 -8.58 16.52 -26.01
C GLY A 244 -9.77 17.17 -25.31
N ASN A 245 -10.28 16.59 -24.23
CA ASN A 245 -11.28 17.22 -23.37
C ASN A 245 -10.61 18.08 -22.31
N SER A 246 -11.05 19.33 -22.14
CA SER A 246 -10.50 20.22 -21.12
C SER A 246 -10.85 19.73 -19.72
N VAL A 247 -9.85 19.61 -18.85
CA VAL A 247 -9.99 19.13 -17.46
C VAL A 247 -9.67 20.25 -16.46
N CYS A 248 -8.76 21.15 -16.83
CA CYS A 248 -8.42 22.31 -16.02
C CYS A 248 -8.16 23.50 -16.94
N CYS A 249 -8.67 24.68 -16.58
CA CYS A 249 -8.39 25.93 -17.27
C CYS A 249 -7.64 26.86 -16.32
N ASN A 250 -6.62 27.54 -16.82
CA ASN A 250 -5.89 28.55 -16.08
C ASN A 250 -5.84 29.85 -16.86
N HIS A 251 -5.80 30.97 -16.14
CA HIS A 251 -5.77 32.30 -16.73
C HIS A 251 -4.78 33.17 -15.97
N ILE A 252 -3.89 33.84 -16.70
CA ILE A 252 -2.92 34.78 -16.13
C ILE A 252 -2.78 36.00 -17.05
N LYS A 253 -2.70 37.18 -16.44
CA LYS A 253 -2.55 38.46 -17.13
C LYS A 253 -1.39 39.25 -16.52
N GLY A 254 -0.37 39.52 -17.32
CA GLY A 254 0.73 40.38 -16.95
C GLY A 254 0.27 41.84 -16.84
N VAL A 255 0.33 42.40 -15.63
CA VAL A 255 -0.11 43.79 -15.37
C VAL A 255 0.94 44.79 -15.87
N PHE A 256 0.47 45.91 -16.42
CA PHE A 256 1.35 47.01 -16.83
C PHE A 256 1.85 47.80 -15.62
N GLN A 257 3.17 47.81 -15.39
CA GLN A 257 3.83 48.61 -14.36
C GLN A 257 5.11 49.27 -14.90
N TRP A 258 5.65 50.26 -14.18
CA TRP A 258 6.78 51.09 -14.60
C TRP A 258 8.15 50.35 -14.63
N LYS A 259 8.20 49.05 -14.34
CA LYS A 259 9.38 48.18 -14.37
C LYS A 259 9.01 46.84 -15.02
N LYS A 260 9.99 46.14 -15.64
CA LYS A 260 9.80 44.78 -16.18
C LYS A 260 9.32 43.84 -15.07
N ASN A 261 8.05 43.47 -15.12
CA ASN A 261 7.43 42.54 -14.17
C ASN A 261 7.08 41.22 -14.84
N TYR A 262 7.21 40.15 -14.07
CA TYR A 262 6.82 38.79 -14.44
C TYR A 262 5.74 38.32 -13.49
N GLU A 263 4.69 37.74 -14.04
CA GLU A 263 3.64 37.06 -13.28
C GLU A 263 3.83 35.56 -13.42
N ILE A 264 3.57 34.79 -12.36
CA ILE A 264 3.68 33.34 -12.35
C ILE A 264 2.34 32.73 -11.98
N LEU A 265 1.93 31.75 -12.78
CA LEU A 265 0.81 30.87 -12.53
C LEU A 265 1.35 29.49 -12.21
N SER A 266 0.83 28.86 -11.16
CA SER A 266 1.04 27.45 -10.85
C SER A 266 -0.31 26.76 -10.69
N SER A 267 -0.45 25.59 -11.29
CA SER A 267 -1.65 24.77 -11.21
C SER A 267 -1.26 23.32 -11.07
N THR A 268 -1.87 22.61 -10.13
CA THR A 268 -1.65 21.19 -9.90
C THR A 268 -2.99 20.47 -9.84
N GLY A 269 -3.12 19.38 -10.58
CA GLY A 269 -4.33 18.56 -10.61
C GLY A 269 -4.00 17.08 -10.53
N ILE A 270 -4.84 16.32 -9.85
CA ILE A 270 -4.80 14.86 -9.82
C ILE A 270 -5.89 14.36 -10.78
N SER A 271 -5.55 13.41 -11.64
CA SER A 271 -6.49 12.80 -12.57
C SER A 271 -6.29 11.30 -12.62
N LYS A 272 -7.41 10.57 -12.66
CA LYS A 272 -7.43 9.15 -12.97
C LYS A 272 -7.34 9.02 -14.49
N MET A 273 -6.40 8.18 -14.94
CA MET A 273 -6.14 7.93 -16.35
C MET A 273 -6.25 6.44 -16.66
N GLU A 274 -6.74 6.13 -17.85
CA GLU A 274 -6.64 4.82 -18.46
C GLU A 274 -5.32 4.68 -19.25
N THR A 275 -4.96 3.45 -19.60
CA THR A 275 -3.78 3.21 -20.44
C THR A 275 -3.97 3.85 -21.81
N ASN A 276 -2.95 4.56 -22.29
CA ASN A 276 -2.91 5.34 -23.51
C ASN A 276 -3.72 6.65 -23.51
N ASP A 277 -4.28 7.07 -22.37
CA ASP A 277 -4.81 8.42 -22.26
C ASP A 277 -3.69 9.46 -22.50
N VAL A 278 -4.01 10.50 -23.28
CA VAL A 278 -3.04 11.53 -23.66
C VAL A 278 -3.35 12.83 -22.94
N VAL A 279 -2.35 13.38 -22.26
CA VAL A 279 -2.40 14.71 -21.63
C VAL A 279 -1.64 15.70 -22.48
N THR A 280 -2.27 16.84 -22.75
CA THR A 280 -1.66 17.99 -23.45
C THR A 280 -1.97 19.28 -22.71
N ILE A 281 -1.08 20.26 -22.85
CA ILE A 281 -1.37 21.65 -22.50
C ILE A 281 -1.71 22.40 -23.79
N ARG A 282 -2.90 22.98 -23.85
CA ARG A 282 -3.40 23.76 -25.00
C ARG A 282 -3.52 25.22 -24.64
N LEU A 283 -3.15 26.09 -25.55
CA LEU A 283 -3.31 27.53 -25.37
C LEU A 283 -4.63 28.03 -25.94
N TYR A 284 -5.23 28.96 -25.22
CA TYR A 284 -6.37 29.75 -25.63
C TYR A 284 -6.02 31.22 -25.43
N ASP A 285 -6.52 32.06 -26.34
CA ASP A 285 -6.24 33.49 -26.44
C ASP A 285 -4.80 33.85 -26.85
N THR A 286 -4.70 34.78 -27.79
CA THR A 286 -3.43 35.28 -28.33
C THR A 286 -2.82 36.32 -27.40
N GLY A 287 -1.61 36.06 -26.88
CA GLY A 287 -0.87 37.03 -26.07
C GLY A 287 0.47 36.47 -25.63
N VAL A 288 1.56 37.04 -26.15
CA VAL A 288 2.92 36.48 -26.09
C VAL A 288 3.49 36.49 -24.67
N PHE A 289 3.84 35.32 -24.14
CA PHE A 289 5.12 34.99 -23.48
C PHE A 289 4.93 33.91 -22.40
N ALA A 290 5.49 32.72 -22.63
CA ALA A 290 5.94 31.83 -21.57
C ALA A 290 7.45 32.01 -21.46
N ASN A 291 7.93 32.55 -20.34
CA ASN A 291 9.35 32.86 -20.18
C ASN A 291 10.20 31.58 -20.24
N LYS A 292 11.30 31.62 -21.02
CA LYS A 292 12.29 30.55 -21.11
C LYS A 292 12.77 30.10 -19.72
N MET A 293 12.85 28.78 -19.53
CA MET A 293 13.28 28.09 -18.29
C MET A 293 12.44 28.31 -17.01
N TRP A 294 11.59 29.34 -16.93
CA TRP A 294 10.68 29.55 -15.78
C TRP A 294 9.25 29.03 -16.00
N SER A 295 8.97 28.50 -17.20
CA SER A 295 7.74 27.75 -17.48
C SER A 295 8.06 26.26 -17.60
N SER A 296 7.32 25.43 -16.89
CA SER A 296 7.51 23.98 -16.86
C SER A 296 6.19 23.23 -16.82
N PHE A 297 6.25 22.00 -17.31
CA PHE A 297 5.19 21.02 -17.20
C PHE A 297 5.79 19.73 -16.68
N SER A 298 5.18 19.20 -15.64
CA SER A 298 5.61 17.96 -15.01
C SER A 298 4.42 17.10 -14.66
N GLY A 299 4.70 15.81 -14.51
CA GLY A 299 3.73 14.88 -13.98
C GLY A 299 4.41 13.69 -13.36
N PHE A 300 3.73 13.08 -12.39
CA PHE A 300 4.17 11.84 -11.80
C PHE A 300 2.99 10.92 -11.50
N PHE A 301 3.24 9.62 -11.64
CA PHE A 301 2.33 8.58 -11.24
C PHE A 301 2.27 8.48 -9.72
N VAL A 302 1.05 8.53 -9.19
CA VAL A 302 0.77 8.50 -7.75
C VAL A 302 0.54 7.06 -7.28
N VAL A 303 -0.43 6.38 -7.91
CA VAL A 303 -0.81 5.01 -7.53
C VAL A 303 -1.59 4.32 -8.65
N GLY A 304 -1.38 3.01 -8.80
CA GLY A 304 -2.06 2.20 -9.81
C GLY A 304 -3.36 1.63 -9.30
N GLU A 305 -4.38 1.60 -10.16
CA GLU A 305 -5.58 0.81 -9.91
C GLU A 305 -5.44 -0.55 -10.59
N PHE A 306 -5.11 -1.57 -9.80
CA PHE A 306 -5.12 -2.94 -10.29
C PHE A 306 -6.57 -3.43 -10.34
N MET A 307 -7.23 -3.23 -11.49
CA MET A 307 -8.51 -3.88 -11.79
C MET A 307 -8.22 -5.34 -12.17
N PHE A 308 -8.57 -6.28 -11.29
CA PHE A 308 -8.56 -7.69 -11.64
C PHE A 308 -9.83 -8.00 -12.45
N LYS A 309 -9.67 -8.39 -13.72
CA LYS A 309 -10.68 -9.16 -14.47
C LYS A 309 -10.57 -10.63 -14.09
#